data_AF-A0A558QSE5-F1
#
_entry.id   AF-A0A558QSE5-F1
#
_cell.length_a   1.000
_cell.length_b   1.000
_cell.length_c   1.000
_cell.angle_alpha   90.00
_cell.angle_beta   90.00
_cell.angle_gamma   90.00
#
_symmetry.space_group_name_H-M   'P 1'
#
loop_
_entity.id
_entity.type
_entity.pdbx_description
1 polymer ?
#
loop_
_entity_poly.entity_id
_entity_poly.type
_entity_poly.pdbx_seq_one_letter_code
_entity_poly.pdbx_strand_id
1 'polypeptide(L)'
;MNRAALLDAIVAMADVVVVERGGRITGYGCVRRWGRGVVIGPVVAQDTTDARALIAKLAEQHVGQFVRIDVTMASGLSAWLESIGLPLVGQVVSMSLGAPPRVDPAATLFALSNQSLG
;
A
#
# COMPACT_ATOMS: atom_id res chain seq x y z
N MET A 1 -17.34 3.52 3.35
CA MET A 1 -17.30 2.05 3.34
C MET A 1 -16.48 1.59 4.54
N ASN A 2 -17.01 0.70 5.36
CA ASN A 2 -16.28 0.16 6.52
C ASN A 2 -15.32 -0.95 6.06
N ARG A 3 -14.03 -0.80 6.33
CA ARG A 3 -12.98 -1.78 5.99
C ARG A 3 -12.39 -2.49 7.21
N ALA A 4 -12.98 -2.34 8.40
CA ALA A 4 -12.42 -2.88 9.65
C ALA A 4 -12.16 -4.39 9.57
N ALA A 5 -13.15 -5.20 9.18
CA ALA A 5 -12.99 -6.66 9.10
C ALA A 5 -11.89 -7.09 8.12
N LEU A 6 -11.70 -6.37 7.01
CA LEU A 6 -10.61 -6.61 6.07
C LEU A 6 -9.26 -6.28 6.70
N LEU A 7 -9.16 -5.13 7.35
CA LEU A 7 -7.92 -4.69 8.01
C LEU A 7 -7.55 -5.62 9.16
N ASP A 8 -8.51 -6.03 9.99
CA ASP A 8 -8.31 -7.00 11.07
C ASP A 8 -7.75 -8.32 10.52
N ALA A 9 -8.33 -8.82 9.43
CA ALA A 9 -7.85 -10.03 8.77
C ALA A 9 -6.44 -9.87 8.18
N ILE A 10 -6.11 -8.71 7.59
CA ILE A 10 -4.77 -8.44 7.05
C ILE A 10 -3.75 -8.34 8.17
N VAL A 11 -4.03 -7.55 9.20
CA VAL A 11 -3.11 -7.32 10.34
C VAL A 11 -2.82 -8.61 11.09
N ALA A 12 -3.78 -9.54 11.16
CA ALA A 12 -3.57 -10.85 11.77
C ALA A 12 -2.54 -11.74 11.04
N MET A 13 -2.18 -11.42 9.80
CA MET A 13 -1.27 -12.23 8.96
C MET A 13 -0.16 -11.42 8.28
N ALA A 14 0.00 -10.14 8.64
CA ALA A 14 0.95 -9.23 8.00
C ALA A 14 1.93 -8.66 9.02
N ASP A 15 3.15 -8.40 8.58
CA ASP A 15 4.02 -7.47 9.27
C ASP A 15 3.56 -6.05 8.97
N VAL A 16 3.47 -5.22 10.01
CA VAL A 16 2.93 -3.86 9.93
C VAL A 16 3.97 -2.85 10.39
N VAL A 17 4.16 -1.81 9.60
CA VAL A 17 4.98 -0.65 9.96
C VAL A 17 4.06 0.58 10.01
N VAL A 18 4.31 1.46 10.98
CA VAL A 18 3.54 2.69 11.19
C VAL A 18 4.43 3.92 11.12
N VAL A 19 3.85 5.04 10.70
CA VAL A 19 4.43 6.37 10.92
C VAL A 19 3.80 6.95 12.17
N GLU A 20 4.63 7.32 13.14
CA GLU A 20 4.21 7.98 14.38
C GLU A 20 4.73 9.42 14.41
N ARG A 21 3.86 10.37 14.72
CA ARG A 21 4.21 11.78 14.95
C ARG A 21 3.56 12.26 16.24
N GLY A 22 4.38 12.56 17.23
CA GLY A 22 3.92 13.08 18.52
C GLY A 22 2.97 12.14 19.27
N GLY A 23 3.28 10.84 19.33
CA GLY A 23 2.45 9.84 19.99
C GLY A 23 1.21 9.41 19.21
N ARG A 24 1.01 9.91 17.98
CA ARG A 24 -0.13 9.57 17.13
C ARG A 24 0.32 8.88 15.86
N ILE A 25 -0.35 7.78 15.51
CA ILE A 25 -0.16 7.11 14.22
C ILE A 25 -0.78 7.97 13.12
N THR A 26 0.01 8.30 12.10
CA THR A 26 -0.39 9.12 10.96
C THR A 26 -0.37 8.37 9.64
N GLY A 27 0.15 7.14 9.63
CA GLY A 27 0.16 6.27 8.45
C GLY A 27 0.58 4.86 8.82
N TYR A 28 0.31 3.91 7.93
CA TYR A 28 0.71 2.52 8.10
C TYR A 28 0.90 1.83 6.75
N GLY A 29 1.69 0.77 6.74
CA GLY A 29 1.84 -0.14 5.63
C GLY A 29 1.94 -1.57 6.10
N CYS A 30 1.36 -2.49 5.33
CA CYS A 30 1.38 -3.92 5.62
C CYS A 30 2.19 -4.68 4.57
N VAL A 31 2.88 -5.75 4.98
CA VAL A 31 3.44 -6.74 4.07
C VAL A 31 3.04 -8.14 4.51
N ARG A 32 2.64 -8.98 3.55
CA ARG A 32 2.25 -10.37 3.83
C ARG A 32 2.65 -11.31 2.71
N ARG A 33 2.80 -12.60 3.03
CA ARG A 33 3.01 -13.65 2.03
C ARG A 33 1.81 -13.74 1.09
N TRP A 34 2.09 -13.83 -0.21
CA TRP A 34 1.08 -14.02 -1.23
C TRP A 34 1.69 -14.58 -2.52
N GLY A 35 1.08 -15.63 -3.08
CA GLY A 35 1.56 -16.27 -4.30
C GLY A 35 3.02 -16.73 -4.19
N ARG A 36 3.89 -16.22 -5.07
CA ARG A 36 5.32 -16.59 -5.16
C ARG A 36 6.24 -15.78 -4.25
N GLY A 37 5.70 -14.87 -3.43
CA GLY A 37 6.52 -14.03 -2.56
C GLY A 37 5.65 -13.23 -1.61
N VAL A 38 5.75 -11.90 -1.65
CA VAL A 38 4.98 -11.01 -0.77
C VAL A 38 4.22 -9.94 -1.55
N VAL A 39 3.16 -9.44 -0.92
CA VAL A 39 2.47 -8.23 -1.35
C VAL A 39 2.64 -7.14 -0.30
N ILE A 40 3.05 -5.96 -0.73
CA ILE A 40 3.04 -4.74 0.08
C ILE A 40 1.72 -4.04 -0.18
N GLY A 41 0.89 -3.94 0.86
CA GLY A 41 -0.43 -3.36 0.76
C GLY A 41 -1.40 -3.83 1.85
N PRO A 42 -2.29 -2.95 2.34
CA PRO A 42 -2.44 -1.56 1.91
C PRO A 42 -1.31 -0.67 2.47
N VAL A 43 -1.08 0.46 1.80
CA VAL A 43 -0.21 1.54 2.31
C VAL A 43 -1.03 2.83 2.36
N VAL A 44 -1.20 3.36 3.57
CA VAL A 44 -1.96 4.58 3.85
C VAL A 44 -1.04 5.58 4.53
N ALA A 45 -0.96 6.79 3.98
CA ALA A 45 -0.12 7.85 4.50
C ALA A 45 -0.72 9.23 4.23
N GLN A 46 -0.18 10.27 4.87
CA GLN A 46 -0.60 11.66 4.64
C GLN A 46 0.02 12.24 3.36
N ASP A 47 1.23 11.79 3.01
CA ASP A 47 1.96 12.27 1.84
C ASP A 47 2.82 11.17 1.20
N THR A 48 3.36 11.47 0.02
CA THR A 48 4.20 10.56 -0.76
C THR A 48 5.52 10.23 -0.05
N THR A 49 6.04 11.13 0.81
CA THR A 49 7.31 10.90 1.53
C THR A 49 7.11 9.80 2.57
N ASP A 50 6.06 9.89 3.37
CA ASP A 50 5.70 8.88 4.36
C ASP A 50 5.35 7.54 3.68
N ALA A 51 4.64 7.58 2.55
CA ALA A 51 4.36 6.37 1.77
C ALA A 51 5.64 5.67 1.28
N ARG A 52 6.60 6.43 0.75
CA ARG A 52 7.90 5.90 0.30
C ARG A 52 8.69 5.29 1.45
N ALA A 53 8.72 5.95 2.62
CA ALA A 53 9.40 5.45 3.80
C ALA A 53 8.80 4.11 4.27
N LEU A 54 7.47 4.02 4.34
CA LEU A 54 6.77 2.78 4.67
C LEU A 54 7.10 1.66 3.69
N ILE A 55 6.98 1.92 2.38
CA ILE A 55 7.24 0.92 1.34
C ILE A 55 8.69 0.46 1.37
N ALA A 56 9.66 1.38 1.48
CA ALA A 56 11.07 1.05 1.56
C ALA A 56 11.37 0.17 2.78
N LYS A 57 10.78 0.50 3.94
CA LYS A 57 10.99 -0.28 5.17
C LYS A 57 10.43 -1.68 5.06
N LEU A 58 9.26 -1.85 4.45
CA LEU A 58 8.64 -3.15 4.22
C LEU A 58 9.43 -3.96 3.18
N ALA A 59 9.91 -3.33 2.11
CA ALA A 59 10.66 -3.99 1.04
C ALA A 59 12.06 -4.46 1.48
N GLU A 60 12.69 -3.78 2.44
CA GLU A 60 14.04 -4.10 2.95
C GLU A 60 14.17 -5.56 3.42
N GLN A 61 13.12 -6.11 4.03
CA GLN A 61 13.12 -7.49 4.54
C GLN A 61 12.91 -8.55 3.45
N HIS A 62 12.63 -8.14 2.22
CA HIS A 62 12.26 -9.01 1.10
C HIS A 62 13.16 -8.81 -0.13
N VAL A 63 14.37 -8.28 0.06
CA VAL A 63 15.37 -8.18 -1.01
C VAL A 63 15.66 -9.58 -1.60
N GLY A 64 15.62 -9.67 -2.93
CA GLY A 64 15.80 -10.93 -3.66
C GLY A 64 14.55 -11.82 -3.71
N GLN A 65 13.44 -11.45 -3.07
CA GLN A 65 12.17 -12.15 -3.16
C GLN A 65 11.25 -11.47 -4.21
N PHE A 66 10.24 -12.21 -4.67
CA PHE A 66 9.20 -11.63 -5.50
C PHE A 66 8.31 -10.70 -4.67
N VAL A 67 8.36 -9.39 -4.95
CA VAL A 67 7.55 -8.36 -4.27
C VAL A 67 6.53 -7.81 -5.26
N ARG A 68 5.25 -7.79 -4.86
CA ARG A 68 4.18 -7.13 -5.59
C ARG A 68 3.66 -5.93 -4.81
N ILE A 69 3.43 -4.83 -5.51
CA ILE A 69 2.75 -3.65 -4.99
C ILE A 69 1.84 -3.10 -6.09
N ASP A 70 0.57 -2.86 -5.77
CA ASP A 70 -0.38 -2.24 -6.68
C ASP A 70 -0.63 -0.80 -6.20
N VAL A 71 -0.05 0.19 -6.87
CA VAL A 71 -0.21 1.62 -6.53
C VAL A 71 -1.21 2.32 -7.43
N THR A 72 -1.83 3.39 -6.90
CA THR A 72 -2.70 4.24 -7.72
C THR A 72 -1.87 5.10 -8.67
N MET A 73 -2.37 5.41 -9.87
CA MET A 73 -1.63 6.25 -10.80
C MET A 73 -1.44 7.69 -10.30
N ALA A 74 -2.39 8.18 -9.51
CA ALA A 74 -2.30 9.48 -8.86
C ALA A 74 -1.24 9.55 -7.73
N SER A 75 -0.70 8.41 -7.28
CA SER A 75 0.25 8.36 -6.16
C SER A 75 1.61 9.01 -6.47
N GLY A 76 1.98 9.12 -7.75
CA GLY A 76 3.31 9.57 -8.16
C GLY A 76 4.45 8.62 -7.74
N LEU A 77 4.14 7.38 -7.37
CA LEU A 77 5.13 6.41 -6.88
C LEU A 77 5.80 5.60 -7.99
N SER A 78 5.21 5.49 -9.19
CA SER A 78 5.66 4.56 -10.24
C SER A 78 7.14 4.72 -10.60
N ALA A 79 7.58 5.92 -10.98
CA ALA A 79 8.98 6.15 -11.35
C ALA A 79 9.97 5.85 -10.20
N TRP A 80 9.55 6.11 -8.96
CA TRP A 80 10.36 5.80 -7.78
C TRP A 80 10.42 4.30 -7.51
N LEU A 81 9.30 3.58 -7.62
CA LEU A 81 9.24 2.12 -7.47
C LEU A 81 10.17 1.43 -8.48
N GLU A 82 10.14 1.88 -9.74
CA GLU A 82 11.06 1.38 -10.77
C GLU A 82 12.53 1.63 -10.38
N SER A 83 12.84 2.80 -9.83
CA SER A 83 14.21 3.15 -9.39
C SER A 83 14.74 2.28 -8.24
N ILE A 84 13.85 1.69 -7.43
CA ILE A 84 14.23 0.78 -6.33
C ILE A 84 14.11 -0.70 -6.71
N GLY A 85 13.95 -1.01 -8.00
CA GLY A 85 13.92 -2.38 -8.51
C GLY A 85 12.54 -3.04 -8.52
N LEU A 86 11.46 -2.26 -8.42
CA LEU A 86 10.07 -2.73 -8.55
C LEU A 86 9.48 -2.24 -9.88
N PRO A 87 9.74 -2.93 -11.00
CA PRO A 87 9.31 -2.49 -12.32
C PRO A 87 7.78 -2.55 -12.48
N LEU A 88 7.25 -1.67 -13.32
CA LEU A 88 5.85 -1.73 -13.74
C LEU A 88 5.62 -2.98 -14.62
N VAL A 89 4.84 -3.93 -14.11
CA VAL A 89 4.53 -5.20 -14.82
C VAL A 89 3.08 -5.30 -15.33
N GLY A 90 2.24 -4.32 -15.01
CA GLY A 90 0.85 -4.30 -15.44
C GLY A 90 0.10 -3.09 -14.93
N GLN A 91 -0.99 -2.75 -15.61
CA GLN A 91 -1.88 -1.66 -15.25
C GLN A 91 -3.32 -2.16 -15.29
N VAL A 92 -4.13 -1.67 -14.37
CA VAL A 92 -5.57 -1.91 -14.33
C VAL A 92 -6.28 -0.60 -14.10
N VAL A 93 -7.49 -0.48 -14.61
CA VAL A 93 -8.33 0.71 -14.43
C VAL A 93 -9.23 0.48 -13.23
N SER A 94 -9.18 1.37 -12.24
CA SER A 94 -10.18 1.39 -11.17
C SER A 94 -11.51 1.88 -11.73
N MET A 95 -12.57 1.12 -11.52
CA MET A 95 -13.91 1.40 -12.06
C MET A 95 -14.91 1.55 -10.92
N SER A 96 -15.84 2.49 -11.06
CA SER A 96 -16.95 2.71 -10.13
C SER A 96 -18.25 2.89 -10.92
N LEU A 97 -19.32 2.24 -10.47
CA LEU A 97 -20.66 2.49 -10.99
C LEU A 97 -21.32 3.60 -10.16
N GLY A 98 -21.59 4.75 -10.79
CA GLY A 98 -22.12 5.93 -10.11
C GLY A 98 -21.03 6.82 -9.51
N ALA A 99 -21.34 7.51 -8.42
CA ALA A 99 -20.40 8.41 -7.76
C ALA A 99 -19.23 7.63 -7.15
N PRO A 100 -17.97 8.03 -7.40
CA PRO A 100 -16.81 7.33 -6.85
C PRO A 100 -16.77 7.48 -5.31
N PRO A 101 -16.15 6.52 -4.60
CA PRO A 101 -15.95 6.62 -3.16
C PRO A 101 -15.23 7.93 -2.80
N ARG A 102 -15.73 8.63 -1.78
CA ARG A 102 -15.09 9.84 -1.28
C ARG A 102 -13.75 9.50 -0.63
N VAL A 103 -12.70 10.19 -1.06
CA VAL A 103 -11.36 10.10 -0.47
C VAL A 103 -11.31 10.96 0.79
N ASP A 104 -10.67 10.46 1.84
CA ASP A 104 -10.37 11.24 3.04
C ASP A 104 -9.02 11.96 2.84
N PRO A 105 -8.97 13.31 2.87
CA PRO A 105 -7.72 14.05 2.72
C PRO A 105 -6.70 13.75 3.83
N ALA A 106 -7.15 13.30 5.01
CA ALA A 106 -6.27 13.01 6.13
C ALA A 106 -5.55 11.66 6.01
N ALA A 107 -6.00 10.80 5.08
CA ALA A 107 -5.46 9.45 4.90
C ALA A 107 -5.59 9.02 3.43
N THR A 108 -4.49 9.13 2.70
CA THR A 108 -4.44 8.75 1.27
C THR A 108 -3.98 7.30 1.13
N LEU A 109 -4.71 6.53 0.32
CA LEU A 109 -4.32 5.16 -0.06
C LEU A 109 -3.32 5.21 -1.21
N PHE A 110 -2.06 4.88 -0.93
CA PHE A 110 -0.97 4.85 -1.91
C PHE A 110 -0.82 3.49 -2.60
N ALA A 111 -1.09 2.40 -1.87
CA ALA A 111 -1.08 1.05 -2.39
C ALA A 111 -2.30 0.25 -1.90
N LEU A 112 -2.90 -0.54 -2.79
CA LEU A 112 -4.09 -1.33 -2.51
C LEU A 112 -3.75 -2.56 -1.66
N SER A 113 -4.74 -3.12 -0.95
CA SER A 113 -4.55 -4.41 -0.23
C SER A 113 -4.26 -5.56 -1.19
N ASN A 114 -4.97 -5.56 -2.33
CA ASN A 114 -4.74 -6.25 -3.59
C ASN A 114 -5.79 -5.72 -4.59
N GLN A 115 -5.75 -6.15 -5.85
CA GLN A 115 -6.75 -5.73 -6.86
C GLN A 115 -8.17 -6.27 -6.63
N SER A 116 -8.35 -7.40 -5.93
CA SER A 116 -9.66 -8.01 -5.72
C SER A 116 -10.43 -7.46 -4.53
N LEU A 117 -9.76 -6.76 -3.61
CA LEU A 117 -10.31 -6.24 -2.35
C LEU A 117 -10.36 -4.71 -2.32
N GLY A 118 -9.90 -4.07 -3.40
CA GLY A 118 -10.01 -2.63 -3.60
C GLY A 118 -8.98 -1.81 -2.85
#